data_AF-A0A3L6TIW1-F1
#
_entry.id   AF-A0A3L6TIW1-F1
#
_cell.length_a   1.000
_cell.length_b   1.000
_cell.length_c   1.000
_cell.angle_alpha   90.00
_cell.angle_beta   90.00
_cell.angle_gamma   90.00
#
_symmetry.space_group_name_H-M   'P 1'
#
loop_
_entity.id
_entity.type
_entity.pdbx_description
1 polymer ?
#
loop_
_entity_poly.entity_id
_entity_poly.type
_entity_poly.pdbx_seq_one_letter_code
_entity_poly.pdbx_strand_id
1 'polypeptide(L)'
;MALAQQSRRVLQVAPPGKGDGEAFPTVQAAVDAVPLGNRARVVIRLAPGVYREPVYVAKTKNFITVAGAEGPEATVVSWDNTATRIKHSQSSRVIGTGTFGCGTFIVEGEDFIAENITFENSAPQGSGQAVAVRVTADRCAFYNCRFLGWQHFNVPFLLPGQMLRCIITGNGEAGYMFLGRPWGPFGRVVFAHTFMDRCIKPSGWHNWDKSENERTACFYEYRCSGPGSRSSNRVAWCRQLLDVEAEHFLSHTFIDPDLDRPWLLQMMSTRIPASA
;
A
#
# COMPACT_ATOMS: atom_id res chain seq x y z
N MET A 1 22.36 -25.46 24.63
CA MET A 1 20.93 -25.48 24.23
C MET A 1 20.84 -24.89 22.83
N ALA A 2 20.40 -25.67 21.86
CA ALA A 2 20.23 -25.21 20.48
C ALA A 2 19.09 -24.18 20.42
N LEU A 3 19.42 -22.93 20.10
CA LEU A 3 18.43 -21.92 19.75
C LEU A 3 17.83 -22.34 18.41
N ALA A 4 16.56 -22.77 18.43
CA ALA A 4 15.81 -23.06 17.24
C ALA A 4 15.82 -21.82 16.33
N GLN A 5 16.46 -21.97 15.18
CA GLN A 5 16.44 -21.03 14.07
C GLN A 5 14.97 -20.90 13.67
N GLN A 6 14.32 -19.79 14.06
CA GLN A 6 12.91 -19.57 13.74
C GLN A 6 12.81 -19.50 12.21
N SER A 7 12.36 -20.60 11.61
CA SER A 7 12.37 -20.82 10.17
C SER A 7 11.53 -19.75 9.49
N ARG A 8 12.20 -18.84 8.78
CA ARG A 8 11.62 -17.79 7.94
C ARG A 8 10.58 -18.38 7.00
N ARG A 9 9.30 -18.07 7.21
CA ARG A 9 8.20 -18.60 6.39
C ARG A 9 8.04 -17.75 5.13
N VAL A 10 8.57 -18.25 4.02
CA VAL A 10 8.40 -17.66 2.69
C VAL A 10 7.35 -18.48 1.93
N LEU A 11 6.30 -17.83 1.45
CA LEU A 11 5.29 -18.42 0.59
C LEU A 11 5.54 -17.95 -0.85
N GLN A 12 5.58 -18.87 -1.81
CA GLN A 12 5.74 -18.54 -3.22
C GLN A 12 4.37 -18.46 -3.89
N VAL A 13 4.18 -17.49 -4.76
CA VAL A 13 2.95 -17.33 -5.55
C VAL A 13 3.35 -17.14 -7.00
N ALA A 14 2.79 -17.97 -7.88
CA ALA A 14 3.00 -17.87 -9.31
C ALA A 14 1.65 -17.89 -10.02
N PRO A 15 1.50 -17.17 -11.14
CA PRO A 15 0.31 -17.29 -11.97
C PRO A 15 0.11 -18.76 -12.40
N PRO A 16 -1.15 -19.19 -12.64
CA PRO A 16 -1.43 -20.53 -13.12
C PRO A 16 -0.57 -20.89 -14.35
N GLY A 17 0.10 -22.05 -14.31
CA GLY A 17 0.98 -22.52 -15.39
C GLY A 17 2.40 -21.94 -15.40
N LYS A 18 2.77 -21.09 -14.43
CA LYS A 18 4.13 -20.55 -14.27
C LYS A 18 4.83 -21.00 -12.97
N GLY A 19 4.19 -21.83 -12.16
CA GLY A 19 4.77 -22.38 -10.92
C GLY A 19 5.47 -23.73 -11.14
N ASP A 20 6.36 -24.07 -10.21
CA ASP A 20 7.05 -25.36 -10.08
C ASP A 20 6.20 -26.46 -9.42
N GLY A 21 4.91 -26.21 -9.20
CA GLY A 21 3.96 -27.11 -8.55
C GLY A 21 3.80 -26.89 -7.04
N GLU A 22 4.70 -26.15 -6.40
CA GLU A 22 4.68 -25.86 -4.95
C GLU A 22 4.18 -24.44 -4.63
N ALA A 23 4.12 -23.56 -5.64
CA ALA A 23 3.63 -22.19 -5.48
C ALA A 23 2.10 -22.11 -5.38
N PHE A 24 1.61 -21.18 -4.56
CA PHE A 24 0.18 -20.84 -4.53
C PHE A 24 -0.25 -20.26 -5.89
N PRO A 25 -1.44 -20.62 -6.39
CA PRO A 25 -1.93 -20.13 -7.68
C PRO A 25 -2.45 -18.69 -7.63
N THR A 26 -2.73 -18.16 -6.44
CA THR A 26 -3.30 -16.82 -6.23
C THR A 26 -2.69 -16.16 -5.00
N VAL A 27 -2.67 -14.82 -5.00
CA VAL A 27 -2.18 -14.01 -3.88
C VAL A 27 -3.08 -14.22 -2.66
N GLN A 28 -4.40 -14.26 -2.85
CA GLN A 28 -5.35 -14.50 -1.76
C GLN A 28 -5.12 -15.85 -1.09
N ALA A 29 -4.81 -16.92 -1.83
CA ALA A 29 -4.56 -18.24 -1.25
C ALA A 29 -3.32 -18.24 -0.34
N ALA A 30 -2.26 -17.52 -0.72
CA ALA A 30 -1.08 -17.36 0.11
C ALA A 30 -1.37 -16.53 1.37
N VAL A 31 -2.18 -15.47 1.25
CA VAL A 31 -2.65 -14.70 2.42
C VAL A 31 -3.49 -15.58 3.34
N ASP A 32 -4.37 -16.39 2.80
CA ASP A 32 -5.25 -17.30 3.55
C ASP A 32 -4.46 -18.37 4.31
N ALA A 33 -3.34 -18.84 3.76
CA ALA A 33 -2.42 -19.79 4.40
C ALA A 33 -1.66 -19.24 5.62
N VAL A 34 -1.59 -17.90 5.79
CA VAL A 34 -1.01 -17.28 7.00
C VAL A 34 -1.90 -17.56 8.21
N PRO A 35 -1.38 -18.06 9.34
CA PRO A 35 -2.19 -18.35 10.51
C PRO A 35 -2.91 -17.09 11.06
N LEU A 36 -4.09 -17.30 11.64
CA LEU A 36 -4.77 -16.26 12.43
C LEU A 36 -3.93 -15.91 13.66
N GLY A 37 -3.87 -14.64 14.03
CA GLY A 37 -3.07 -14.14 15.14
C GLY A 37 -1.57 -14.20 14.90
N ASN A 38 -1.13 -14.18 13.63
CA ASN A 38 0.28 -14.25 13.26
C ASN A 38 1.10 -13.18 13.98
N ARG A 39 2.24 -13.59 14.57
CA ARG A 39 3.16 -12.72 15.33
C ARG A 39 4.56 -12.66 14.74
N ALA A 40 4.80 -13.35 13.64
CA ALA A 40 6.11 -13.42 13.00
C ALA A 40 5.98 -13.06 11.52
N ARG A 41 6.98 -12.35 10.99
CA ARG A 41 6.99 -11.90 9.60
C ARG A 41 6.84 -13.08 8.62
N VAL A 42 5.78 -13.06 7.81
CA VAL A 42 5.57 -14.00 6.69
C VAL A 42 5.75 -13.25 5.38
N VAL A 43 6.61 -13.77 4.50
CA VAL A 43 6.91 -13.12 3.22
C VAL A 43 6.30 -13.90 2.08
N ILE A 44 5.39 -13.26 1.36
CA ILE A 44 4.70 -13.77 0.18
C ILE A 44 5.44 -13.21 -1.04
N ARG A 45 6.17 -14.07 -1.75
CA ARG A 45 6.92 -13.72 -2.96
C ARG A 45 6.09 -13.99 -4.21
N LEU A 46 5.89 -12.95 -5.00
CA LEU A 46 5.14 -13.02 -6.25
C LEU A 46 6.10 -13.12 -7.44
N ALA A 47 5.93 -14.16 -8.26
CA ALA A 47 6.61 -14.25 -9.54
C ALA A 47 6.13 -13.15 -10.52
N PRO A 48 6.88 -12.85 -11.59
CA PRO A 48 6.44 -11.94 -12.63
C PRO A 48 5.12 -12.40 -13.28
N GLY A 49 4.13 -11.51 -13.31
CA GLY A 49 2.82 -11.80 -13.84
C GLY A 49 1.74 -10.80 -13.46
N VAL A 50 0.57 -10.99 -14.08
CA VAL A 50 -0.64 -10.23 -13.79
C VAL A 50 -1.59 -11.12 -13.00
N TYR A 51 -1.84 -10.74 -11.74
CA TYR A 51 -2.74 -11.39 -10.81
C TYR A 51 -4.09 -10.68 -10.85
N ARG A 52 -5.08 -11.31 -11.50
CA ARG A 52 -6.43 -10.75 -11.67
C ARG A 52 -7.36 -11.22 -10.56
N GLU A 53 -7.19 -10.63 -9.39
CA GLU A 53 -7.94 -11.00 -8.20
C GLU A 53 -8.05 -9.80 -7.23
N PRO A 54 -9.16 -9.71 -6.47
CA PRO A 54 -9.20 -8.86 -5.29
C PRO A 54 -8.52 -9.57 -4.11
N VAL A 55 -7.73 -8.83 -3.32
CA VAL A 55 -6.98 -9.38 -2.18
C VAL A 55 -7.40 -8.68 -0.89
N TYR A 56 -7.66 -9.47 0.16
CA TYR A 56 -7.99 -9.01 1.51
C TYR A 56 -7.03 -9.59 2.55
N VAL A 57 -6.32 -8.69 3.24
CA VAL A 57 -5.47 -9.00 4.40
C VAL A 57 -6.23 -8.61 5.67
N ALA A 58 -6.76 -9.60 6.38
CA ALA A 58 -7.58 -9.38 7.57
C ALA A 58 -6.79 -8.80 8.76
N LYS A 59 -7.50 -8.10 9.67
CA LYS A 59 -6.93 -7.55 10.91
C LYS A 59 -6.27 -8.59 11.84
N THR A 60 -6.62 -9.86 11.67
CA THR A 60 -6.03 -10.98 12.42
C THR A 60 -4.77 -11.56 11.77
N LYS A 61 -4.34 -11.03 10.61
CA LYS A 61 -3.19 -11.53 9.84
C LYS A 61 -2.11 -10.44 9.72
N ASN A 62 -1.47 -10.14 10.86
CA ASN A 62 -0.42 -9.13 10.96
C ASN A 62 0.92 -9.64 10.41
N PHE A 63 1.89 -8.73 10.26
CA PHE A 63 3.27 -9.02 9.84
C PHE A 63 3.38 -9.76 8.49
N ILE A 64 2.54 -9.39 7.52
CA ILE A 64 2.63 -9.90 6.16
C ILE A 64 3.45 -8.95 5.31
N THR A 65 4.43 -9.48 4.58
CA THR A 65 5.12 -8.77 3.49
C THR A 65 4.75 -9.42 2.17
N VAL A 66 4.29 -8.63 1.20
CA VAL A 66 4.07 -9.09 -0.18
C VAL A 66 5.12 -8.43 -1.07
N ALA A 67 5.93 -9.22 -1.76
CA ALA A 67 7.05 -8.71 -2.54
C ALA A 67 7.08 -9.32 -3.95
N GLY A 68 7.14 -8.46 -4.98
CA GLY A 68 7.47 -8.89 -6.33
C GLY A 68 8.92 -9.38 -6.41
N ALA A 69 9.18 -10.43 -7.20
CA ALA A 69 10.50 -11.02 -7.34
C ALA A 69 11.51 -10.12 -8.10
N GLU A 70 11.00 -9.24 -8.95
CA GLU A 70 11.79 -8.35 -9.81
C GLU A 70 11.45 -6.88 -9.51
N GLY A 71 10.95 -6.14 -10.51
CA GLY A 71 10.50 -4.74 -10.37
C GLY A 71 8.98 -4.61 -10.37
N PRO A 72 8.46 -3.43 -9.99
CA PRO A 72 7.02 -3.20 -9.91
C PRO A 72 6.29 -3.31 -11.25
N GLU A 73 6.94 -3.10 -12.39
CA GLU A 73 6.34 -3.35 -13.71
C GLU A 73 6.17 -4.84 -14.05
N ALA A 74 6.95 -5.73 -13.42
CA ALA A 74 6.89 -7.17 -13.69
C ALA A 74 5.75 -7.88 -12.95
N THR A 75 5.29 -7.32 -11.83
CA THR A 75 4.28 -7.91 -10.95
C THR A 75 3.12 -6.94 -10.75
N VAL A 76 1.94 -7.28 -11.28
CA VAL A 76 0.73 -6.44 -11.24
C VAL A 76 -0.40 -7.19 -10.57
N VAL A 77 -0.99 -6.61 -9.53
CA VAL A 77 -2.27 -7.06 -8.94
C VAL A 77 -3.37 -6.11 -9.42
N SER A 78 -4.35 -6.65 -10.14
CA SER A 78 -5.34 -5.86 -10.89
C SER A 78 -6.75 -6.38 -10.70
N TRP A 79 -7.70 -5.47 -10.47
CA TRP A 79 -9.13 -5.77 -10.37
C TRP A 79 -9.99 -4.59 -10.82
N ASP A 80 -11.29 -4.78 -11.03
CA ASP A 80 -12.18 -3.77 -11.65
C ASP A 80 -13.42 -3.41 -10.80
N ASN A 81 -13.30 -3.56 -9.47
CA ASN A 81 -14.36 -3.19 -8.55
C ASN A 81 -14.63 -1.68 -8.57
N THR A 82 -15.92 -1.33 -8.54
CA THR A 82 -16.39 0.05 -8.39
C THR A 82 -17.27 0.16 -7.16
N ALA A 83 -17.54 1.39 -6.68
CA ALA A 83 -18.38 1.59 -5.50
C ALA A 83 -19.80 1.00 -5.63
N THR A 84 -20.30 0.85 -6.86
CA THR A 84 -21.62 0.27 -7.15
C THR A 84 -21.56 -1.19 -7.56
N ARG A 85 -20.36 -1.73 -7.85
CA ARG A 85 -20.17 -3.09 -8.37
C ARG A 85 -18.94 -3.71 -7.73
N ILE A 86 -19.17 -4.40 -6.61
CA ILE A 86 -18.13 -5.09 -5.83
C ILE A 86 -18.29 -6.60 -6.05
N LYS A 87 -17.24 -7.22 -6.57
CA LYS A 87 -17.05 -8.67 -6.64
C LYS A 87 -15.87 -9.04 -5.75
N HIS A 88 -16.13 -9.78 -4.68
CA HIS A 88 -15.10 -10.26 -3.76
C HIS A 88 -15.57 -11.56 -3.11
N SER A 89 -14.63 -12.44 -2.77
CA SER A 89 -14.88 -13.63 -1.94
C SER A 89 -15.35 -13.31 -0.52
N GLN A 90 -15.08 -12.10 -0.03
CA GLN A 90 -15.42 -11.67 1.32
C GLN A 90 -16.76 -10.96 1.31
N SER A 91 -17.56 -11.16 2.38
CA SER A 91 -18.87 -10.51 2.48
C SER A 91 -18.73 -8.99 2.67
N SER A 92 -19.75 -8.23 2.26
CA SER A 92 -19.82 -6.78 2.48
C SER A 92 -19.81 -6.37 3.96
N ARG A 93 -20.11 -7.30 4.88
CA ARG A 93 -19.95 -7.07 6.33
C ARG A 93 -18.48 -7.01 6.76
N VAL A 94 -17.59 -7.65 6.01
CA VAL A 94 -16.15 -7.73 6.30
C VAL A 94 -15.42 -6.60 5.59
N ILE A 95 -15.57 -6.51 4.27
CA ILE A 95 -14.81 -5.53 3.46
C ILE A 95 -15.51 -4.19 3.30
N GLY A 96 -16.76 -4.06 3.76
CA GLY A 96 -17.60 -2.88 3.60
C GLY A 96 -18.32 -2.79 2.25
N THR A 97 -18.90 -1.63 1.99
CA THR A 97 -19.67 -1.31 0.78
C THR A 97 -19.18 -0.01 0.14
N GLY A 98 -19.70 0.33 -1.04
CA GLY A 98 -19.38 1.61 -1.68
C GLY A 98 -17.89 1.73 -2.01
N THR A 99 -17.36 2.95 -1.91
CA THR A 99 -15.94 3.23 -2.14
C THR A 99 -15.02 2.47 -1.18
N PHE A 100 -15.51 2.13 0.02
CA PHE A 100 -14.72 1.42 1.02
C PHE A 100 -14.52 -0.06 0.65
N GLY A 101 -15.54 -0.71 0.09
CA GLY A 101 -15.48 -2.12 -0.29
C GLY A 101 -14.93 -2.40 -1.68
N CYS A 102 -14.65 -1.37 -2.50
CA CYS A 102 -14.24 -1.56 -3.90
C CYS A 102 -12.72 -1.61 -4.14
N GLY A 103 -11.91 -1.77 -3.09
CA GLY A 103 -10.45 -1.88 -3.21
C GLY A 103 -10.02 -3.14 -3.98
N THR A 104 -9.07 -3.02 -4.91
CA THR A 104 -8.36 -4.19 -5.50
C THR A 104 -7.56 -4.91 -4.41
N PHE A 105 -6.83 -4.15 -3.59
CA PHE A 105 -6.05 -4.69 -2.48
C PHE A 105 -6.47 -4.01 -1.18
N ILE A 106 -6.93 -4.80 -0.22
CA ILE A 106 -7.49 -4.32 1.04
C ILE A 106 -6.61 -4.81 2.20
N VAL A 107 -6.08 -3.87 2.99
CA VAL A 107 -5.18 -4.15 4.12
C VAL A 107 -5.79 -3.67 5.44
N GLU A 108 -6.09 -4.63 6.30
CA GLU A 108 -6.54 -4.45 7.68
C GLU A 108 -5.58 -5.03 8.72
N GLY A 109 -4.68 -5.92 8.32
CA GLY A 109 -3.62 -6.48 9.19
C GLY A 109 -2.46 -5.50 9.39
N GLU A 110 -2.04 -5.33 10.64
CA GLU A 110 -0.99 -4.39 11.05
C GLU A 110 0.41 -4.86 10.62
N ASP A 111 1.34 -3.91 10.56
CA ASP A 111 2.74 -4.14 10.17
C ASP A 111 2.87 -4.71 8.75
N PHE A 112 1.92 -4.40 7.85
CA PHE A 112 1.95 -4.87 6.47
C PHE A 112 3.04 -4.18 5.65
N ILE A 113 3.73 -4.92 4.78
CA ILE A 113 4.65 -4.33 3.79
C ILE A 113 4.33 -4.80 2.38
N ALA A 114 4.38 -3.89 1.42
CA ALA A 114 4.49 -4.22 0.00
C ALA A 114 5.83 -3.75 -0.59
N GLU A 115 6.44 -4.55 -1.45
CA GLU A 115 7.66 -4.18 -2.20
C GLU A 115 7.53 -4.62 -3.67
N ASN A 116 7.98 -3.77 -4.61
CA ASN A 116 8.11 -4.11 -6.04
C ASN A 116 6.80 -4.64 -6.68
N ILE A 117 5.68 -4.00 -6.39
CA ILE A 117 4.35 -4.41 -6.89
C ILE A 117 3.62 -3.21 -7.50
N THR A 118 2.95 -3.45 -8.63
CA THR A 118 1.90 -2.56 -9.13
C THR A 118 0.53 -2.97 -8.57
N PHE A 119 -0.16 -2.03 -7.93
CA PHE A 119 -1.56 -2.17 -7.57
C PHE A 119 -2.43 -1.39 -8.56
N GLU A 120 -3.36 -2.07 -9.21
CA GLU A 120 -4.20 -1.48 -10.25
C GLU A 120 -5.68 -1.66 -9.94
N ASN A 121 -6.47 -0.61 -10.16
CA ASN A 121 -7.89 -0.77 -10.42
C ASN A 121 -8.18 -0.42 -11.89
N SER A 122 -8.59 -1.42 -12.66
CA SER A 122 -8.79 -1.35 -14.12
C SER A 122 -10.22 -1.00 -14.52
N ALA A 123 -11.05 -0.49 -13.60
CA ALA A 123 -12.40 -0.05 -13.91
C ALA A 123 -12.38 1.02 -15.03
N PRO A 124 -13.28 0.95 -16.04
CA PRO A 124 -13.32 1.90 -17.13
C PRO A 124 -13.59 3.34 -16.66
N GLN A 125 -13.12 4.33 -17.42
CA GLN A 125 -13.45 5.74 -17.20
C GLN A 125 -14.98 5.94 -17.14
N GLY A 126 -15.45 6.79 -16.21
CA GLY A 126 -16.87 7.04 -16.01
C GLY A 126 -17.59 6.02 -15.11
N SER A 127 -16.90 4.98 -14.62
CA SER A 127 -17.51 3.93 -13.78
C SER A 127 -17.74 4.33 -12.30
N GLY A 128 -17.51 5.59 -11.93
CA GLY A 128 -17.59 6.08 -10.55
C GLY A 128 -16.31 5.79 -9.75
N GLN A 129 -16.43 5.67 -8.42
CA GLN A 129 -15.26 5.47 -7.56
C GLN A 129 -14.68 4.06 -7.68
N ALA A 130 -13.36 3.97 -7.87
CA ALA A 130 -12.61 2.73 -8.05
C ALA A 130 -11.25 2.84 -7.34
N VAL A 131 -11.00 1.94 -6.39
CA VAL A 131 -9.84 2.02 -5.47
C VAL A 131 -8.85 0.91 -5.80
N ALA A 132 -7.56 1.24 -5.98
CA ALA A 132 -6.53 0.22 -6.17
C ALA A 132 -6.06 -0.38 -4.84
N VAL A 133 -5.82 0.46 -3.82
CA VAL A 133 -5.42 -0.02 -2.49
C VAL A 133 -6.20 0.71 -1.41
N ARG A 134 -6.75 -0.04 -0.45
CA ARG A 134 -7.32 0.46 0.79
C ARG A 134 -6.46 -0.02 1.95
N VAL A 135 -6.06 0.90 2.83
CA VAL A 135 -5.28 0.57 4.03
C VAL A 135 -5.95 1.15 5.26
N THR A 136 -6.40 0.30 6.17
CA THR A 136 -6.89 0.66 7.53
C THR A 136 -5.98 0.14 8.63
N ALA A 137 -4.86 -0.49 8.29
CA ALA A 137 -3.97 -1.05 9.30
C ALA A 137 -2.87 -0.07 9.69
N ASP A 138 -2.39 -0.22 10.92
CA ASP A 138 -1.31 0.59 11.46
C ASP A 138 0.06 0.06 11.01
N ARG A 139 1.03 0.97 10.88
CA ARG A 139 2.45 0.67 10.57
C ARG A 139 2.61 -0.05 9.22
N CYS A 140 1.82 0.35 8.22
CA CYS A 140 1.96 -0.18 6.86
C CYS A 140 3.09 0.51 6.09
N ALA A 141 3.78 -0.23 5.23
CA ALA A 141 4.84 0.31 4.39
C ALA A 141 4.73 -0.16 2.94
N PHE A 142 5.06 0.73 2.00
CA PHE A 142 5.09 0.41 0.57
C PHE A 142 6.41 0.93 -0.02
N TYR A 143 7.17 0.03 -0.63
CA TYR A 143 8.50 0.29 -1.18
C TYR A 143 8.54 -0.01 -2.66
N ASN A 144 8.94 0.98 -3.47
CA ASN A 144 9.03 0.79 -4.93
C ASN A 144 7.74 0.21 -5.54
N CYS A 145 6.58 0.61 -5.00
CA CYS A 145 5.27 0.20 -5.51
C CYS A 145 4.76 1.21 -6.54
N ARG A 146 3.99 0.71 -7.50
CA ARG A 146 3.23 1.52 -8.46
C ARG A 146 1.75 1.44 -8.11
N PHE A 147 1.04 2.54 -8.26
CA PHE A 147 -0.41 2.55 -8.05
C PHE A 147 -1.11 3.16 -9.27
N LEU A 148 -2.06 2.43 -9.85
CA LEU A 148 -2.75 2.75 -11.10
C LEU A 148 -4.28 2.74 -10.93
N GLY A 149 -4.99 3.70 -11.53
CA GLY A 149 -6.46 3.72 -11.57
C GLY A 149 -7.09 4.93 -12.26
N TRP A 150 -8.41 4.84 -12.51
CA TRP A 150 -9.23 5.87 -13.19
C TRP A 150 -10.16 6.66 -12.26
N GLN A 151 -10.40 7.92 -12.66
CA GLN A 151 -11.28 9.02 -12.18
C GLN A 151 -11.40 9.34 -10.68
N HIS A 152 -11.19 8.40 -9.77
CA HIS A 152 -11.21 8.65 -8.33
C HIS A 152 -10.34 7.64 -7.60
N PHE A 153 -9.07 7.55 -8.00
CA PHE A 153 -8.07 6.96 -7.12
C PHE A 153 -7.95 7.90 -5.91
N ASN A 154 -8.74 7.58 -4.89
CA ASN A 154 -8.31 7.80 -3.54
C ASN A 154 -7.45 6.58 -3.25
N VAL A 155 -6.25 6.77 -2.72
CA VAL A 155 -5.77 5.78 -1.76
C VAL A 155 -6.48 6.16 -0.47
N PRO A 156 -7.58 5.52 -0.06
CA PRO A 156 -8.05 5.65 1.30
C PRO A 156 -6.97 5.01 2.19
N PHE A 157 -5.97 5.82 2.54
CA PHE A 157 -5.16 5.61 3.73
C PHE A 157 -6.00 6.08 4.89
N LEU A 158 -6.54 5.11 5.59
CA LEU A 158 -7.47 5.33 6.67
C LEU A 158 -6.72 5.41 8.00
N LEU A 159 -5.47 4.92 8.08
CA LEU A 159 -4.61 4.85 9.28
C LEU A 159 -3.07 4.82 8.94
N PRO A 160 -2.14 4.94 9.92
CA PRO A 160 -0.70 5.19 9.75
C PRO A 160 0.02 4.34 8.69
N GLY A 161 0.45 4.96 7.59
CA GLY A 161 1.21 4.30 6.53
C GLY A 161 2.38 5.13 5.99
N GLN A 162 3.48 4.46 5.65
CA GLN A 162 4.64 5.03 4.97
C GLN A 162 4.71 4.56 3.52
N MET A 163 4.88 5.50 2.61
CA MET A 163 5.15 5.28 1.19
C MET A 163 6.56 5.77 0.88
N LEU A 164 7.45 4.89 0.46
CA LEU A 164 8.85 5.25 0.17
C LEU A 164 9.23 4.81 -1.23
N ARG A 165 9.72 5.76 -2.04
CA ARG A 165 10.17 5.53 -3.43
C ARG A 165 9.09 4.93 -4.32
N CYS A 166 7.82 5.29 -4.09
CA CYS A 166 6.73 4.83 -4.92
C CYS A 166 6.58 5.67 -6.19
N ILE A 167 5.87 5.12 -7.17
CA ILE A 167 5.43 5.84 -8.37
C ILE A 167 3.91 5.87 -8.36
N ILE A 168 3.38 7.08 -8.33
CA ILE A 168 1.95 7.33 -8.40
C ILE A 168 1.66 7.90 -9.79
N THR A 169 0.99 7.11 -10.63
CA THR A 169 0.70 7.48 -12.01
C THR A 169 -0.71 7.07 -12.38
N GLY A 170 -1.31 7.81 -13.30
CA GLY A 170 -2.68 7.61 -13.74
C GLY A 170 -2.79 7.73 -15.25
N ASN A 171 -3.82 7.10 -15.81
CA ASN A 171 -4.09 7.01 -17.23
C ASN A 171 -5.08 8.10 -17.73
N GLY A 172 -5.53 9.01 -16.87
CA GLY A 172 -6.46 10.10 -17.21
C GLY A 172 -5.84 11.49 -17.38
N GLU A 173 -6.69 12.50 -17.56
CA GLU A 173 -6.33 13.92 -17.67
C GLU A 173 -5.66 14.47 -16.39
N ALA A 174 -5.23 15.73 -16.35
CA ALA A 174 -4.61 16.29 -15.15
C ALA A 174 -5.63 16.50 -14.01
N GLY A 175 -5.25 16.19 -12.76
CA GLY A 175 -5.95 16.66 -11.56
C GLY A 175 -7.29 15.98 -11.21
N TYR A 176 -7.41 14.67 -11.38
CA TYR A 176 -8.61 13.91 -10.96
C TYR A 176 -8.41 13.11 -9.66
N MET A 177 -7.19 13.00 -9.14
CA MET A 177 -6.78 12.05 -8.12
C MET A 177 -6.40 12.70 -6.80
N PHE A 178 -6.69 12.07 -5.65
CA PHE A 178 -6.16 12.52 -4.35
C PHE A 178 -5.13 11.53 -3.82
N LEU A 179 -4.10 12.02 -3.13
CA LEU A 179 -3.07 11.24 -2.45
C LEU A 179 -3.65 10.40 -1.31
N GLY A 180 -4.66 10.92 -0.60
CA GLY A 180 -5.40 10.17 0.40
C GLY A 180 -6.41 11.00 1.18
N ARG A 181 -7.13 10.34 2.11
CA ARG A 181 -8.23 10.94 2.88
C ARG A 181 -8.31 10.38 4.32
N PRO A 182 -8.31 11.22 5.36
CA PRO A 182 -8.45 10.76 6.74
C PRO A 182 -9.93 10.45 7.04
N TRP A 183 -10.26 9.18 7.27
CA TRP A 183 -11.64 8.77 7.58
C TRP A 183 -11.99 8.92 9.06
N GLY A 184 -11.00 8.69 9.93
CA GLY A 184 -11.06 8.93 11.36
C GLY A 184 -10.01 9.95 11.82
N PRO A 185 -10.09 10.40 13.08
CA PRO A 185 -9.09 11.27 13.66
C PRO A 185 -7.73 10.56 13.75
N PHE A 186 -6.63 11.33 13.72
CA PHE A 186 -5.24 10.84 13.87
C PHE A 186 -4.68 9.97 12.73
N GLY A 187 -5.34 9.89 11.58
CA GLY A 187 -4.78 9.22 10.40
C GLY A 187 -3.42 9.81 10.02
N ARG A 188 -2.42 8.97 9.71
CA ARG A 188 -1.07 9.41 9.34
C ARG A 188 -0.65 8.82 8.01
N VAL A 189 -0.09 9.63 7.11
CA VAL A 189 0.45 9.15 5.83
C VAL A 189 1.69 9.92 5.51
N VAL A 190 2.76 9.23 5.12
CA VAL A 190 4.01 9.86 4.67
C VAL A 190 4.33 9.39 3.27
N PHE A 191 4.37 10.28 2.29
CA PHE A 191 4.98 10.02 0.99
C PHE A 191 6.39 10.56 0.96
N ALA A 192 7.38 9.70 0.74
CA ALA A 192 8.79 10.06 0.69
C ALA A 192 9.44 9.58 -0.61
N HIS A 193 10.28 10.41 -1.22
CA HIS A 193 11.01 10.11 -2.48
C HIS A 193 10.12 9.55 -3.60
N THR A 194 8.83 9.95 -3.61
CA THR A 194 7.81 9.36 -4.46
C THR A 194 7.60 10.24 -5.70
N PHE A 195 7.55 9.63 -6.89
CA PHE A 195 7.17 10.33 -8.12
C PHE A 195 5.65 10.41 -8.23
N MET A 196 5.13 11.62 -8.48
CA MET A 196 3.70 11.92 -8.61
C MET A 196 3.42 12.55 -9.97
N ASP A 197 2.67 11.84 -10.81
CA ASP A 197 2.27 12.36 -12.12
C ASP A 197 1.12 13.39 -12.02
N ARG A 198 0.81 14.08 -13.12
CA ARG A 198 -0.18 15.16 -13.24
C ARG A 198 -1.61 14.74 -12.90
N CYS A 199 -1.87 13.45 -12.74
CA CYS A 199 -3.16 12.93 -12.31
C CYS A 199 -3.55 13.42 -10.91
N ILE A 200 -2.58 13.77 -10.05
CA ILE A 200 -2.80 14.30 -8.71
C ILE A 200 -3.43 15.69 -8.75
N LYS A 201 -4.54 15.87 -8.01
CA LYS A 201 -5.18 17.16 -7.78
C LYS A 201 -4.21 18.13 -7.11
N PRO A 202 -4.22 19.43 -7.48
CA PRO A 202 -3.34 20.42 -6.85
C PRO A 202 -3.47 20.47 -5.32
N SER A 203 -4.69 20.29 -4.80
CA SER A 203 -4.98 20.18 -3.36
C SER A 203 -4.29 19.00 -2.67
N GLY A 204 -3.93 17.95 -3.42
CA GLY A 204 -3.26 16.73 -2.96
C GLY A 204 -4.19 15.83 -2.16
N TRP A 205 -4.78 16.34 -1.09
CA TRP A 205 -5.51 15.55 -0.10
C TRP A 205 -6.96 16.02 0.07
N HIS A 206 -7.82 15.16 0.60
CA HIS A 206 -9.24 15.48 0.83
C HIS A 206 -9.64 15.06 2.24
N ASN A 207 -10.24 15.97 3.01
CA ASN A 207 -10.62 15.80 4.42
C ASN A 207 -11.88 14.91 4.63
N TRP A 208 -12.47 14.40 3.55
CA TRP A 208 -13.72 13.61 3.58
C TRP A 208 -14.91 14.38 4.16
N ASP A 209 -15.00 15.68 3.87
CA ASP A 209 -16.05 16.57 4.37
C ASP A 209 -16.12 16.61 5.91
N LYS A 210 -15.01 16.25 6.57
CA LYS A 210 -14.81 16.28 8.02
C LYS A 210 -13.65 17.21 8.36
N SER A 211 -13.93 18.50 8.46
CA SER A 211 -12.92 19.52 8.80
C SER A 211 -12.25 19.30 10.17
N GLU A 212 -12.93 18.62 11.10
CA GLU A 212 -12.37 18.23 12.40
C GLU A 212 -11.13 17.33 12.27
N ASN A 213 -11.09 16.47 11.24
CA ASN A 213 -9.98 15.56 11.01
C ASN A 213 -8.71 16.31 10.58
N GLU A 214 -8.84 17.51 10.02
CA GLU A 214 -7.69 18.32 9.57
C GLU A 214 -6.78 18.72 10.74
N ARG A 215 -7.31 18.80 11.96
CA ARG A 215 -6.55 19.15 13.16
C ARG A 215 -5.71 18.00 13.72
N THR A 216 -6.09 16.77 13.39
CA THR A 216 -5.50 15.55 14.00
C THR A 216 -4.80 14.68 12.97
N ALA A 217 -5.13 14.78 11.68
CA ALA A 217 -4.50 14.02 10.62
C ALA A 217 -3.05 14.51 10.38
N CYS A 218 -2.12 13.57 10.25
CA CYS A 218 -0.70 13.79 10.03
C CYS A 218 -0.32 13.37 8.61
N PHE A 219 -0.60 14.22 7.61
CA PHE A 219 -0.39 13.90 6.21
C PHE A 219 0.82 14.67 5.67
N TYR A 220 1.82 13.91 5.22
CA TYR A 220 3.17 14.38 4.99
C TYR A 220 3.69 13.99 3.61
N GLU A 221 4.43 14.91 3.01
CA GLU A 221 5.18 14.70 1.78
C GLU A 221 6.65 15.07 2.03
N TYR A 222 7.60 14.30 1.50
CA TYR A 222 9.04 14.52 1.66
C TYR A 222 9.79 14.20 0.37
N ARG A 223 10.50 15.18 -0.19
CA ARG A 223 11.32 15.04 -1.42
C ARG A 223 10.58 14.30 -2.55
N CYS A 224 9.28 14.54 -2.70
CA CYS A 224 8.49 14.00 -3.80
C CYS A 224 8.79 14.78 -5.09
N SER A 225 8.60 14.14 -6.24
CA SER A 225 8.95 14.71 -7.55
C SER A 225 7.83 14.49 -8.58
N GLY A 226 7.95 15.11 -9.76
CA GLY A 226 6.96 15.00 -10.83
C GLY A 226 5.90 16.11 -10.84
N PRO A 227 5.14 16.24 -11.93
CA PRO A 227 4.21 17.36 -12.13
C PRO A 227 3.07 17.43 -11.11
N GLY A 228 2.68 16.31 -10.50
CA GLY A 228 1.66 16.22 -9.45
C GLY A 228 2.16 16.58 -8.04
N SER A 229 3.47 16.69 -7.83
CA SER A 229 4.10 16.95 -6.51
C SER A 229 4.13 18.43 -6.10
N ARG A 230 3.60 19.35 -6.93
CA ARG A 230 3.65 20.79 -6.67
C ARG A 230 2.94 21.16 -5.37
N SER A 231 3.68 21.76 -4.43
CA SER A 231 3.19 22.09 -3.09
C SER A 231 2.35 23.37 -3.02
N SER A 232 2.43 24.26 -4.01
CA SER A 232 1.85 25.61 -3.94
C SER A 232 0.34 25.67 -3.72
N ASN A 233 -0.39 24.63 -4.11
CA ASN A 233 -1.85 24.56 -4.03
C ASN A 233 -2.33 23.46 -3.07
N ARG A 234 -1.43 22.88 -2.26
CA ARG A 234 -1.78 21.83 -1.30
C ARG A 234 -2.70 22.39 -0.22
N VAL A 235 -3.55 21.52 0.32
CA VAL A 235 -4.34 21.85 1.51
C VAL A 235 -3.44 22.26 2.67
N ALA A 236 -3.85 23.26 3.45
CA ALA A 236 -3.02 23.85 4.50
C ALA A 236 -2.69 22.89 5.66
N TRP A 237 -3.50 21.85 5.86
CA TRP A 237 -3.28 20.82 6.88
C TRP A 237 -2.31 19.71 6.43
N CYS A 238 -1.88 19.69 5.17
CA CYS A 238 -0.77 18.87 4.70
C CYS A 238 0.56 19.59 5.00
N ARG A 239 1.58 18.85 5.42
CA ARG A 239 2.91 19.41 5.66
C ARG A 239 3.98 18.77 4.77
N GLN A 240 4.91 19.59 4.31
CA GLN A 240 6.18 19.10 3.75
C GLN A 240 7.14 18.88 4.90
N LEU A 241 7.71 17.69 5.02
CA LEU A 241 8.67 17.39 6.09
C LEU A 241 10.04 17.98 5.77
N LEU A 242 10.74 18.41 6.82
CA LEU A 242 12.17 18.69 6.77
C LEU A 242 12.97 17.39 6.94
N ASP A 243 14.24 17.39 6.54
CA ASP A 243 15.11 16.21 6.59
C ASP A 243 15.12 15.53 7.98
N VAL A 244 15.28 16.33 9.05
CA VAL A 244 15.29 15.84 10.45
C VAL A 244 13.94 15.26 10.91
N GLU A 245 12.83 15.79 10.40
CA GLU A 245 11.50 15.26 10.70
C GLU A 245 11.26 13.96 9.92
N ALA A 246 11.73 13.91 8.68
CA ALA A 246 11.61 12.77 7.81
C ALA A 246 12.38 11.56 8.36
N GLU A 247 13.55 11.76 8.97
CA GLU A 247 14.34 10.69 9.62
C GLU A 247 13.52 9.85 10.61
N HIS A 248 12.65 10.49 11.39
CA HIS A 248 11.82 9.79 12.39
C HIS A 248 10.82 8.82 11.75
N PHE A 249 10.37 9.13 10.54
CA PHE A 249 9.46 8.28 9.80
C PHE A 249 10.23 7.28 8.94
N LEU A 250 11.31 7.71 8.29
CA LEU A 250 12.08 6.94 7.31
C LEU A 250 13.11 6.00 7.93
N SER A 251 13.39 6.14 9.22
CA SER A 251 14.23 5.20 9.95
C SER A 251 13.66 3.79 9.87
N HIS A 252 14.57 2.82 9.71
CA HIS A 252 14.25 1.40 9.72
C HIS A 252 13.44 0.99 10.96
N THR A 253 13.72 1.63 12.10
CA THR A 253 13.04 1.41 13.38
C THR A 253 11.54 1.67 13.35
N PHE A 254 11.04 2.42 12.35
CA PHE A 254 9.62 2.72 12.22
C PHE A 254 8.78 1.47 11.89
N ILE A 255 9.34 0.52 11.14
CA ILE A 255 8.65 -0.71 10.70
C ILE A 255 9.39 -1.98 11.16
N ASP A 256 10.66 -1.83 11.54
CA ASP A 256 11.52 -2.89 12.07
C ASP A 256 12.18 -2.42 13.38
N PRO A 257 11.46 -2.47 14.52
CA PRO A 257 11.97 -1.93 15.79
C PRO A 257 13.11 -2.76 16.40
N ASP A 258 13.38 -3.97 15.89
CA ASP A 258 14.46 -4.84 16.38
C ASP A 258 15.77 -4.55 15.64
N LEU A 259 16.59 -3.67 16.24
CA LEU A 259 17.90 -3.30 15.72
C LEU A 259 18.95 -4.42 15.84
N ASP A 260 18.72 -5.42 16.70
CA ASP A 260 19.67 -6.52 16.91
C ASP A 260 19.54 -7.59 15.82
N ARG A 261 18.39 -7.66 15.12
CA ARG A 261 18.11 -8.57 14.01
C ARG A 261 17.24 -7.93 12.92
N PRO A 262 17.75 -6.92 12.19
CA PRO A 262 16.95 -6.19 11.21
C PRO A 262 16.60 -7.11 10.03
N TRP A 263 15.32 -7.44 9.89
CA TRP A 263 14.82 -8.32 8.83
C TRP A 263 14.59 -7.54 7.53
N LEU A 264 14.33 -6.22 7.62
CA LEU A 264 14.12 -5.35 6.45
C LEU A 264 15.43 -5.16 5.64
N LEU A 265 16.55 -4.93 6.33
CA LEU A 265 17.88 -4.77 5.72
C LEU A 265 18.39 -6.03 5.00
N GLN A 266 17.99 -7.21 5.45
CA GLN A 266 18.42 -8.48 4.86
C GLN A 266 17.59 -8.93 3.66
N MET A 267 16.45 -8.29 3.38
CA MET A 267 15.47 -8.81 2.41
C MET A 267 15.03 -7.83 1.34
N MET A 268 15.22 -6.52 1.54
CA MET A 268 14.96 -5.54 0.50
C MET A 268 15.99 -5.65 -0.62
N SER A 269 15.50 -5.72 -1.85
CA SER A 269 16.33 -5.64 -3.06
C SER A 269 17.02 -4.28 -3.18
N THR A 270 16.45 -3.27 -2.51
CA THR A 270 16.95 -1.91 -2.45
C THR A 270 17.54 -1.67 -1.07
N ARG A 271 18.85 -1.33 -0.98
CA ARG A 271 19.44 -0.86 0.28
C ARG A 271 18.75 0.45 0.68
N ILE A 272 17.82 0.43 1.63
CA ILE A 272 17.45 1.66 2.34
C ILE A 272 18.73 2.06 3.12
N PRO A 273 19.24 3.29 2.96
CA PRO A 273 20.36 3.75 3.76
C PRO A 273 19.99 3.63 5.24
N ALA A 274 20.84 3.01 6.06
CA ALA A 274 20.65 2.92 7.51
C ALA A 274 20.58 4.31 8.17
N SER A 275 21.00 5.34 7.44
CA SER A 275 20.88 6.76 7.70
C SER A 275 21.11 7.45 6.34
N ALA A 276 20.30 8.43 5.99
CA ALA A 276 20.62 9.36 4.91
C ALA A 276 20.89 10.72 5.54
#